data_AF-A0A7S1PW49-F1
#
_entry.id   AF-A0A7S1PW49-F1
#
_cell.length_a   1.000
_cell.length_b   1.000
_cell.length_c   1.000
_cell.angle_alpha   90.00
_cell.angle_beta   90.00
_cell.angle_gamma   90.00
#
_symmetry.space_group_name_H-M   'P 1'
#
loop_
_entity.id
_entity.type
_entity.pdbx_description
1 polymer ?
#
loop_
_entity_poly.entity_id
_entity_poly.type
_entity_poly.pdbx_seq_one_letter_code
_entity_poly.pdbx_strand_id
1 'polypeptide(L)'
;WLKALGLLARRCLAPPSLCNLLLCVLAAWRCKMQNITALGPRNPFSANLLSALGIMHFSNAEIKETFDSFTKGAGEIEKRRVFDLLKEAYGFEPMPEEMTLFVHELELDDEPGAMISWMNLEVGMDAIRENLSSVAKNATEYTSFDDFLTDRTKHRRLGKDPMDKFKAPMTEAHSIGWHEEEVFNERFPKKSCEETRFADEMVKAGQEM
;
A
#
# COMPACT_ATOMS: atom_id res chain seq x y z
N TRP A 1 30.60 -15.28 40.05
CA TRP A 1 30.52 -16.52 40.84
C TRP A 1 30.43 -17.69 39.87
N LEU A 2 31.49 -18.52 39.85
CA LEU A 2 31.64 -19.90 39.31
C LEU A 2 31.11 -20.17 37.89
N LYS A 3 31.92 -20.34 36.83
CA LYS A 3 33.05 -21.28 36.64
C LYS A 3 32.80 -22.64 37.30
N ALA A 4 31.91 -23.46 36.72
CA ALA A 4 31.93 -24.91 36.83
C ALA A 4 30.91 -25.51 35.86
N LEU A 5 31.38 -26.26 34.86
CA LEU A 5 30.75 -27.47 34.30
C LEU A 5 31.48 -27.86 33.00
N GLY A 6 32.78 -28.11 33.14
CA GLY A 6 33.46 -29.12 32.34
C GLY A 6 33.76 -30.29 33.27
N LEU A 7 33.42 -31.51 32.83
CA LEU A 7 33.80 -32.84 33.34
C LEU A 7 32.60 -33.73 33.67
N LEU A 8 32.10 -34.42 32.65
CA LEU A 8 31.61 -35.80 32.78
C LEU A 8 31.76 -36.53 31.44
N ALA A 9 33.00 -36.54 30.93
CA ALA A 9 33.41 -37.52 29.94
C ALA A 9 33.73 -38.84 30.67
N ARG A 10 32.73 -39.72 30.79
CA ARG A 10 32.93 -41.12 31.16
C ARG A 10 32.24 -42.03 30.15
N ARG A 11 33.10 -42.60 29.28
CA ARG A 11 33.09 -43.96 28.75
C ARG A 11 31.71 -44.61 28.49
N CYS A 12 31.26 -44.51 27.25
CA CYS A 12 30.49 -45.59 26.63
C CYS A 12 31.39 -46.30 25.63
N LEU A 13 31.89 -47.48 25.99
CA LEU A 13 32.36 -48.46 25.01
C LEU A 13 31.11 -49.09 24.39
N ALA A 14 30.77 -48.68 23.16
CA ALA A 14 29.82 -49.38 22.31
C ALA A 14 30.35 -49.40 20.87
N PRO A 15 30.15 -50.49 20.12
CA PRO A 15 30.71 -50.68 18.78
C PRO A 15 30.11 -49.70 17.75
N PRO A 16 30.89 -49.30 16.72
CA PRO A 16 30.61 -48.12 15.88
C PRO A 16 29.54 -48.31 14.78
N SER A 17 28.68 -49.34 14.81
CA SER A 17 27.78 -49.63 13.68
C SER A 17 26.29 -49.35 13.90
N LEU A 18 25.85 -48.92 15.09
CA LEU A 18 24.41 -48.77 15.38
C LEU A 18 24.00 -47.46 16.06
N CYS A 19 24.89 -46.47 16.17
CA CYS A 19 24.60 -45.21 16.85
C CYS A 19 24.22 -44.04 15.91
N ASN A 20 23.89 -44.30 14.65
CA ASN A 20 23.57 -43.25 13.66
C ASN A 20 22.08 -43.12 13.30
N LEU A 21 21.18 -43.93 13.89
CA LEU A 21 19.74 -43.86 13.57
C LEU A 21 18.87 -43.26 14.68
N LEU A 22 19.35 -43.19 15.92
CA LEU A 22 18.55 -42.69 17.05
C LEU A 22 18.85 -41.24 17.46
N LEU A 23 19.96 -40.64 17.02
CA LEU A 23 20.21 -39.20 17.16
C LEU A 23 19.65 -38.35 16.01
N CYS A 24 19.30 -38.96 14.86
CA CYS A 24 18.64 -38.24 13.77
C CYS A 24 17.15 -37.97 14.04
N VAL A 25 16.47 -38.81 14.83
CA VAL A 25 15.01 -38.68 15.02
C VAL A 25 14.66 -37.58 16.04
N LEU A 26 15.50 -37.34 17.05
CA LEU A 26 15.24 -36.31 18.07
C LEU A 26 15.79 -34.91 17.71
N ALA A 27 16.69 -34.79 16.73
CA ALA A 27 17.17 -33.50 16.22
C ALA A 27 16.23 -32.87 15.18
N ALA A 28 15.28 -33.64 14.62
CA ALA A 28 14.39 -33.19 13.55
C ALA A 28 13.10 -32.50 14.03
N TRP A 29 12.85 -32.43 15.34
CA TRP A 29 11.62 -31.85 15.91
C TRP A 29 11.81 -30.50 16.61
N ARG A 30 12.92 -29.82 16.34
CA ARG A 30 12.93 -28.34 16.34
C ARG A 30 12.75 -27.89 14.89
N CYS A 31 11.55 -28.11 14.37
CA CYS A 31 11.08 -27.35 13.22
C CYS A 31 11.09 -25.89 13.65
N LYS A 32 12.19 -25.19 13.37
CA LYS A 32 12.28 -23.74 13.34
C LYS A 32 11.10 -23.36 12.46
N MET A 33 10.02 -22.82 13.04
CA MET A 33 8.93 -22.25 12.25
C MET A 33 9.63 -21.36 11.24
N GLN A 34 9.65 -21.80 9.99
CA GLN A 34 10.23 -21.01 8.91
C GLN A 34 9.40 -19.74 8.96
N ASN A 35 10.00 -18.60 9.30
CA ASN A 35 9.31 -17.33 9.21
C ASN A 35 8.93 -17.21 7.73
N ILE A 36 7.68 -17.52 7.40
CA ILE A 36 7.17 -17.55 6.04
C ILE A 36 7.03 -16.10 5.59
N THR A 37 8.15 -15.48 5.25
CA THR A 37 8.23 -14.10 4.77
C THR A 37 8.11 -14.01 3.25
N ALA A 38 8.06 -15.16 2.57
CA ALA A 38 7.99 -15.25 1.11
C ALA A 38 6.56 -15.23 0.56
N LEU A 39 5.51 -15.33 1.40
CA LEU A 39 4.11 -15.39 0.97
C LEU A 39 3.42 -14.01 1.01
N GLY A 40 4.12 -12.97 0.56
CA GLY A 40 3.57 -11.62 0.45
C GLY A 40 3.79 -10.74 1.69
N PRO A 41 3.06 -9.63 1.80
CA PRO A 41 3.31 -8.62 2.82
C PRO A 41 3.00 -9.14 4.23
N ARG A 42 3.79 -8.71 5.21
CA ARG A 42 3.65 -9.11 6.62
C ARG A 42 2.27 -8.80 7.20
N ASN A 43 1.64 -7.73 6.76
CA ASN A 43 0.27 -7.37 7.11
C ASN A 43 -0.48 -6.93 5.83
N PRO A 44 -1.55 -7.65 5.44
CA PRO A 44 -2.29 -7.34 4.23
C PRO A 44 -3.05 -6.01 4.31
N PHE A 45 -3.47 -5.58 5.51
CA PHE A 45 -4.23 -4.34 5.68
C PHE A 45 -3.35 -3.09 5.52
N SER A 46 -2.14 -3.12 6.06
CA SER A 46 -1.23 -1.99 5.94
C SER A 46 -0.62 -1.87 4.55
N ALA A 47 -0.44 -2.99 3.84
CA ALA A 47 0.15 -2.99 2.49
C ALA A 47 -0.74 -2.26 1.46
N ASN A 48 -2.06 -2.32 1.66
CA ASN A 48 -3.03 -1.70 0.77
C ASN A 48 -3.33 -0.23 1.08
N LEU A 49 -2.74 0.36 2.13
CA LEU A 49 -2.92 1.77 2.45
C LEU A 49 -2.19 2.63 1.42
N LEU A 50 -2.80 3.76 1.02
CA LEU A 50 -2.14 4.78 0.20
C LEU A 50 -0.88 5.35 0.86
N SER A 51 -0.72 5.21 2.17
CA SER A 51 0.49 5.62 2.89
C SER A 51 1.64 4.63 2.78
N ALA A 52 1.42 3.40 2.32
CA ALA A 52 2.44 2.35 2.20
C ALA A 52 3.08 2.37 0.81
N LEU A 53 3.47 3.54 0.32
CA LEU A 53 4.15 3.72 -0.97
C LEU A 53 5.61 3.26 -0.89
N GLY A 54 6.23 2.93 -2.03
CA GLY A 54 7.60 2.44 -2.11
C GLY A 54 8.59 3.33 -1.35
N ILE A 55 8.39 4.65 -1.41
CA ILE A 55 9.23 5.65 -0.72
C ILE A 55 9.27 5.51 0.82
N MET A 56 8.26 4.89 1.43
CA MET A 56 8.22 4.63 2.87
C MET A 56 8.97 3.36 3.26
N HIS A 57 9.23 2.47 2.30
CA HIS A 57 9.93 1.20 2.52
C HIS A 57 11.44 1.31 2.29
N PHE A 58 11.86 2.15 1.34
CA PHE A 58 13.26 2.38 1.02
C PHE A 58 13.82 3.61 1.72
N SER A 59 15.01 3.47 2.29
CA SER A 59 15.72 4.58 2.93
C SER A 59 16.41 5.47 1.90
N ASN A 60 16.68 6.74 2.25
CA ASN A 60 17.42 7.64 1.36
C ASN A 60 18.81 7.09 1.00
N ALA A 61 19.43 6.30 1.89
CA ALA A 61 20.73 5.70 1.62
C ALA A 61 20.68 4.63 0.52
N GLU A 62 19.62 3.82 0.48
CA GLU A 62 19.45 2.79 -0.56
C GLU A 62 19.17 3.42 -1.93
N ILE A 63 18.34 4.48 -1.96
CA ILE A 63 18.05 5.23 -3.19
C ILE A 63 19.29 6.03 -3.63
N LYS A 64 20.15 6.43 -2.69
CA LYS A 64 21.42 7.10 -3.01
C LYS A 64 22.40 6.17 -3.72
N GLU A 65 22.49 4.92 -3.28
CA GLU A 65 23.36 3.93 -3.89
C GLU A 65 22.97 3.68 -5.36
N THR A 66 21.67 3.64 -5.66
CA THR A 66 21.18 3.53 -7.04
C THR A 66 21.42 4.81 -7.82
N PHE A 67 21.23 5.98 -7.22
CA PHE A 67 21.53 7.27 -7.85
C PHE A 67 23.01 7.41 -8.24
N ASP A 68 23.92 7.03 -7.33
CA ASP A 68 25.37 7.08 -7.57
C ASP A 68 25.76 6.10 -8.70
N SER A 69 25.15 4.91 -8.71
CA SER A 69 25.33 3.91 -9.78
C SER A 69 24.82 4.41 -11.13
N PHE A 70 23.70 5.12 -11.14
CA PHE A 70 23.03 5.62 -12.34
C PHE A 70 23.72 6.84 -12.96
N THR A 71 24.22 7.75 -12.12
CA THR A 71 24.93 8.98 -12.53
C THR A 71 26.42 8.76 -12.78
N LYS A 72 26.99 7.60 -12.38
CA LYS A 72 28.42 7.28 -12.48
C LYS A 72 29.32 8.38 -11.91
N GLY A 73 28.83 9.10 -10.89
CA GLY A 73 29.56 10.18 -10.21
C GLY A 73 29.37 11.59 -10.80
N ALA A 74 28.44 11.80 -11.75
CA ALA A 74 28.12 13.13 -12.26
C ALA A 74 27.35 14.01 -11.26
N GLY A 75 26.68 13.39 -10.26
CA GLY A 75 25.98 14.10 -9.18
C GLY A 75 24.63 14.74 -9.56
N GLU A 76 24.24 14.65 -10.83
CA GLU A 76 23.01 15.22 -11.39
C GLU A 76 22.34 14.22 -12.34
N ILE A 77 21.01 14.23 -12.37
CA ILE A 77 20.18 13.40 -13.25
C ILE A 77 19.16 14.26 -13.98
N GLU A 78 18.81 13.91 -15.20
CA GLU A 78 17.73 14.58 -15.94
C GLU A 78 16.37 14.26 -15.31
N LYS A 79 15.48 15.26 -15.15
CA LYS A 79 14.14 15.10 -14.55
C LYS A 79 13.34 13.93 -15.15
N ARG A 80 13.45 13.70 -16.46
CA ARG A 80 12.78 12.59 -17.17
C ARG A 80 13.22 11.20 -16.74
N ARG A 81 14.48 11.07 -16.32
CA ARG A 81 15.09 9.79 -15.93
C ARG A 81 14.88 9.47 -14.45
N VAL A 82 14.23 10.36 -13.69
CA VAL A 82 13.88 10.11 -12.28
C VAL A 82 12.97 8.89 -12.14
N PHE A 83 12.03 8.67 -13.06
CA PHE A 83 11.17 7.47 -13.02
C PHE A 83 11.95 6.18 -13.33
N ASP A 84 12.94 6.24 -14.22
CA ASP A 84 13.82 5.10 -14.49
C ASP A 84 14.65 4.74 -13.26
N LEU A 85 15.17 5.77 -12.57
CA LEU A 85 15.89 5.62 -11.31
C LEU A 85 15.00 4.96 -10.23
N LEU A 86 13.77 5.45 -10.06
CA LEU A 86 12.83 4.88 -9.10
C LEU A 86 12.46 3.43 -9.45
N LYS A 87 12.28 3.12 -10.73
CA LYS A 87 12.02 1.76 -11.20
C LYS A 87 13.18 0.81 -10.89
N GLU A 88 14.42 1.28 -11.06
CA GLU A 88 15.62 0.51 -10.71
C GLU A 88 15.78 0.36 -9.19
N ALA A 89 15.50 1.41 -8.42
CA ALA A 89 15.56 1.39 -6.96
C ALA A 89 14.51 0.47 -6.32
N TYR A 90 13.27 0.50 -6.84
CA TYR A 90 12.17 -0.30 -6.30
C TYR A 90 12.17 -1.73 -6.86
N GLY A 91 12.74 -1.94 -8.04
CA GLY A 91 12.66 -3.21 -8.77
C GLY A 91 11.29 -3.47 -9.43
N PHE A 92 10.38 -2.50 -9.37
CA PHE A 92 9.07 -2.52 -10.00
C PHE A 92 8.71 -1.10 -10.47
N GLU A 93 7.73 -1.01 -11.36
CA GLU A 93 7.26 0.29 -11.87
C GLU A 93 6.48 1.05 -10.78
N PRO A 94 6.85 2.31 -10.48
CA PRO A 94 6.13 3.10 -9.47
C PRO A 94 4.65 3.24 -9.85
N MET A 95 3.77 3.28 -8.86
CA MET A 95 2.33 3.37 -9.13
C MET A 95 1.96 4.77 -9.65
N PRO A 96 0.86 4.91 -10.41
CA PRO A 96 0.43 6.22 -10.94
C PRO A 96 0.26 7.30 -9.85
N GLU A 97 -0.25 6.92 -8.68
CA GLU A 97 -0.41 7.82 -7.53
C GLU A 97 0.94 8.26 -6.95
N GLU A 98 1.96 7.38 -6.98
CA GLU A 98 3.33 7.75 -6.60
C GLU A 98 3.93 8.72 -7.62
N MET A 99 3.77 8.41 -8.91
CA MET A 99 4.30 9.24 -9.99
C MET A 99 3.75 10.66 -9.92
N THR A 100 2.43 10.81 -9.75
CA THR A 100 1.80 12.13 -9.61
C THR A 100 2.30 12.92 -8.41
N LEU A 101 2.57 12.26 -7.27
CA LEU A 101 3.19 12.90 -6.10
C LEU A 101 4.61 13.39 -6.40
N PHE A 102 5.43 12.57 -7.08
CA PHE A 102 6.79 12.97 -7.46
C PHE A 102 6.80 14.10 -8.48
N VAL A 103 5.89 14.09 -9.46
CA VAL A 103 5.75 15.17 -10.43
C VAL A 103 5.43 16.49 -9.74
N HIS A 104 4.48 16.47 -8.80
CA HIS A 104 4.06 17.66 -8.07
C HIS A 104 5.16 18.19 -7.12
N GLU A 105 5.80 17.32 -6.32
CA GLU A 105 6.75 17.77 -5.31
C GLU A 105 8.14 18.12 -5.87
N LEU A 106 8.61 17.40 -6.90
CA LEU A 106 9.90 17.64 -7.54
C LEU A 106 9.80 18.53 -8.79
N GLU A 107 8.59 19.03 -9.09
CA GLU A 107 8.27 19.86 -10.25
C GLU A 107 8.83 19.22 -11.54
N LEU A 108 8.53 17.94 -11.78
CA LEU A 108 9.13 17.19 -12.89
C LEU A 108 8.62 17.62 -14.27
N ASP A 109 7.59 18.48 -14.32
CA ASP A 109 6.95 19.00 -15.53
C ASP A 109 7.71 20.15 -16.22
N ASP A 110 8.76 20.68 -15.59
CA ASP A 110 9.55 21.78 -16.16
C ASP A 110 10.37 21.39 -17.39
N GLU A 111 10.89 22.43 -18.07
CA GLU A 111 11.56 22.40 -19.36
C GLU A 111 12.45 21.18 -19.68
N PRO A 112 12.45 20.71 -20.95
CA PRO A 112 13.31 19.63 -21.39
C PRO A 112 14.80 19.95 -21.16
N GLY A 113 15.48 19.09 -20.39
CA GLY A 113 16.90 19.25 -20.06
C GLY A 113 17.18 19.80 -18.67
N ALA A 114 16.14 20.08 -17.87
CA ALA A 114 16.32 20.39 -16.46
C ALA A 114 16.95 19.21 -15.71
N MET A 115 18.03 19.51 -14.98
CA MET A 115 18.75 18.56 -14.14
C MET A 115 18.30 18.71 -12.69
N ILE A 116 18.24 17.59 -11.98
CA ILE A 116 17.98 17.54 -10.54
C ILE A 116 19.22 16.99 -9.82
N SER A 117 19.68 17.72 -8.82
CA SER A 117 20.77 17.30 -7.94
C SER A 117 20.26 16.33 -6.87
N TRP A 118 21.16 15.52 -6.32
CA TRP A 118 20.81 14.62 -5.21
C TRP A 118 20.16 15.36 -4.03
N MET A 119 20.66 16.56 -3.68
CA MET A 119 20.12 17.32 -2.55
C MET A 119 18.65 17.71 -2.75
N ASN A 120 18.28 18.12 -3.96
CA ASN A 120 16.90 18.48 -4.27
C ASN A 120 16.00 17.23 -4.27
N LEU A 121 16.50 16.11 -4.79
CA LEU A 121 15.79 14.84 -4.76
C LEU A 121 15.57 14.34 -3.32
N GLU A 122 16.58 14.42 -2.46
CA GLU A 122 16.51 14.04 -1.05
C GLU A 122 15.48 14.88 -0.28
N VAL A 123 15.51 16.20 -0.45
CA VAL A 123 14.55 17.11 0.18
C VAL A 123 13.12 16.83 -0.29
N GLY A 124 12.91 16.63 -1.59
CA GLY A 124 11.57 16.31 -2.10
C GLY A 124 11.08 14.93 -1.65
N MET A 125 11.96 13.94 -1.54
CA MET A 125 11.60 12.64 -0.98
C MET A 125 11.17 12.75 0.49
N ASP A 126 11.89 13.54 1.30
CA ASP A 126 11.54 13.74 2.70
C ASP A 126 10.22 14.51 2.86
N ALA A 127 9.95 15.50 2.00
CA ALA A 127 8.67 16.19 1.94
C ALA A 127 7.50 15.24 1.57
N ILE A 128 7.71 14.35 0.59
CA ILE A 128 6.73 13.31 0.23
C ILE A 128 6.46 12.40 1.43
N ARG A 129 7.50 11.95 2.15
CA ARG A 129 7.31 11.10 3.34
C ARG A 129 6.53 11.81 4.44
N GLU A 130 6.78 13.10 4.66
CA GLU A 130 6.01 13.89 5.62
C GLU A 130 4.53 13.98 5.21
N ASN A 131 4.25 14.28 3.94
CA ASN A 131 2.90 14.32 3.39
C ASN A 131 2.17 12.97 3.57
N LEU A 132 2.84 11.86 3.25
CA LEU A 132 2.27 10.51 3.38
C LEU A 132 2.06 10.07 4.83
N SER A 133 2.88 10.56 5.77
CA SER A 133 2.70 10.29 7.20
C SER A 133 1.37 10.84 7.74
N SER A 134 0.89 11.94 7.15
CA SER A 134 -0.42 12.50 7.45
C SER A 134 -1.54 11.62 6.88
N VAL A 135 -1.35 11.10 5.67
CA VAL A 135 -2.31 10.21 4.98
C VAL A 135 -2.47 8.89 5.71
N ALA A 136 -1.39 8.36 6.31
CA ALA A 136 -1.44 7.13 7.09
C ALA A 136 -2.46 7.19 8.24
N LYS A 137 -2.60 8.36 8.88
CA LYS A 137 -3.54 8.57 10.00
C LYS A 137 -5.00 8.62 9.54
N ASN A 138 -5.24 8.84 8.24
CA ASN A 138 -6.58 9.00 7.69
C ASN A 138 -7.37 7.69 7.62
N ALA A 139 -6.69 6.55 7.58
CA ALA A 139 -7.35 5.25 7.50
C ALA A 139 -8.04 4.86 8.83
N THR A 140 -7.57 5.37 9.96
CA THR A 140 -8.13 5.12 11.30
C THR A 140 -8.91 6.33 11.78
N GLU A 141 -10.22 6.37 11.51
CA GLU A 141 -11.08 7.49 11.95
C GLU A 141 -11.50 7.40 13.43
N TYR A 142 -11.59 6.18 13.97
CA TYR A 142 -11.98 5.94 15.36
C TYR A 142 -10.84 5.32 16.16
N THR A 143 -10.66 5.82 17.39
CA THR A 143 -9.73 5.25 18.37
C THR A 143 -10.44 4.35 19.38
N SER A 144 -11.75 4.53 19.57
CA SER A 144 -12.57 3.74 20.47
C SER A 144 -13.71 3.03 19.74
N PHE A 145 -14.07 1.84 20.23
CA PHE A 145 -15.17 1.04 19.66
C PHE A 145 -16.54 1.64 19.99
N ASP A 146 -16.70 2.23 21.18
CA ASP A 146 -17.97 2.81 21.63
C ASP A 146 -18.35 4.05 20.81
N ASP A 147 -17.36 4.87 20.42
CA ASP A 147 -17.60 6.01 19.54
C ASP A 147 -18.09 5.55 18.15
N PHE A 148 -17.46 4.52 17.59
CA PHE A 148 -17.90 3.91 16.32
C PHE A 148 -19.32 3.37 16.42
N LEU A 149 -19.67 2.66 17.50
CA LEU A 149 -21.02 2.15 17.71
C LEU A 149 -22.06 3.27 17.85
N THR A 150 -21.70 4.34 18.54
CA THR A 150 -22.57 5.50 18.75
C THR A 150 -22.87 6.19 17.42
N ASP A 151 -21.86 6.42 16.59
CA ASP A 151 -22.03 7.01 15.26
C ASP A 151 -22.79 6.09 14.30
N ARG A 152 -22.53 4.78 14.36
CA ARG A 152 -23.26 3.78 13.58
C ARG A 152 -24.75 3.78 13.91
N THR A 153 -25.10 3.86 15.20
CA THR A 153 -26.50 3.95 15.66
C THR A 153 -27.18 5.24 15.21
N LYS A 154 -26.40 6.34 15.11
CA LYS A 154 -26.86 7.63 14.59
C LYS A 154 -26.88 7.72 13.07
N HIS A 155 -26.52 6.65 12.36
CA HIS A 155 -26.36 6.63 10.90
C HIS A 155 -25.40 7.70 10.37
N ARG A 156 -24.40 8.09 11.17
CA ARG A 156 -23.33 8.97 10.71
C ARG A 156 -22.36 8.16 9.84
N ARG A 157 -22.05 8.70 8.66
CA ARG A 157 -21.09 8.10 7.73
C ARG A 157 -19.66 8.50 8.11
N LEU A 158 -18.70 7.72 7.64
CA LEU A 158 -17.28 8.06 7.71
C LEU A 158 -17.00 9.35 6.95
N GLY A 159 -16.00 10.10 7.42
CA GLY A 159 -15.67 11.40 6.83
C GLY A 159 -14.92 11.28 5.50
N LYS A 160 -14.18 10.19 5.30
CA LYS A 160 -13.36 9.95 4.11
C LYS A 160 -13.80 8.71 3.36
N ASP A 161 -13.76 8.78 2.04
CA ASP A 161 -14.15 7.67 1.20
C ASP A 161 -13.08 6.56 1.19
N PRO A 162 -13.45 5.32 0.84
CA PRO A 162 -12.49 4.22 0.76
C PRO A 162 -11.33 4.47 -0.22
N MET A 163 -11.59 5.14 -1.35
CA MET A 163 -10.57 5.48 -2.37
C MET A 163 -9.51 6.44 -1.84
N ASP A 164 -9.85 7.29 -0.87
CA ASP A 164 -8.89 8.22 -0.23
C ASP A 164 -7.97 7.53 0.80
N LYS A 165 -8.19 6.23 1.07
CA LYS A 165 -7.50 5.48 2.13
C LYS A 165 -6.69 4.32 1.57
N PHE A 166 -7.24 3.61 0.61
CA PHE A 166 -6.68 2.37 0.08
C PHE A 166 -6.35 2.49 -1.40
N LYS A 167 -5.35 1.73 -1.85
CA LYS A 167 -4.94 1.63 -3.26
C LYS A 167 -5.91 0.76 -4.06
N ALA A 168 -6.36 -0.33 -3.44
CA ALA A 168 -7.24 -1.31 -4.06
C ALA A 168 -8.45 -1.62 -3.16
N PRO A 169 -9.55 -2.15 -3.72
CA PRO A 169 -10.69 -2.58 -2.92
C PRO A 169 -10.29 -3.72 -1.97
N MET A 170 -10.54 -3.56 -0.67
CA MET A 170 -10.30 -4.60 0.34
C MET A 170 -11.38 -5.69 0.37
N THR A 171 -12.57 -5.39 -0.15
CA THR A 171 -13.71 -6.32 -0.18
C THR A 171 -14.36 -6.29 -1.55
N GLU A 172 -15.06 -7.36 -1.92
CA GLU A 172 -15.82 -7.44 -3.18
C GLU A 172 -16.91 -6.36 -3.26
N ALA A 173 -17.49 -5.96 -2.13
CA ALA A 173 -18.46 -4.86 -2.13
C ALA A 173 -17.83 -3.52 -2.52
N HIS A 174 -16.55 -3.32 -2.19
CA HIS A 174 -15.84 -2.10 -2.59
C HIS A 174 -15.57 -2.08 -4.10
N SER A 175 -15.35 -3.22 -4.75
CA SER A 175 -14.99 -3.24 -6.18
C SER A 175 -16.11 -2.73 -7.10
N ILE A 176 -17.37 -2.83 -6.68
CA ILE A 176 -18.54 -2.34 -7.44
C ILE A 176 -18.55 -0.81 -7.56
N GLY A 177 -17.93 -0.10 -6.60
CA GLY A 177 -17.84 1.36 -6.59
C GLY A 177 -16.42 1.88 -6.83
N TRP A 178 -15.47 1.01 -7.16
CA TRP A 178 -14.05 1.34 -7.29
C TRP A 178 -13.71 1.71 -8.74
N HIS A 179 -14.27 2.81 -9.22
CA HIS A 179 -14.09 3.29 -10.59
C HIS A 179 -13.60 4.73 -10.56
N GLU A 180 -12.40 4.96 -11.10
CA GLU A 180 -11.84 6.31 -11.31
C GLU A 180 -12.36 6.95 -12.60
N GLU A 181 -12.83 6.13 -13.53
CA GLU A 181 -13.37 6.59 -14.81
C GLU A 181 -14.69 7.33 -14.60
N GLU A 182 -14.78 8.56 -15.11
CA GLU A 182 -16.06 9.25 -15.25
C GLU A 182 -16.95 8.50 -16.24
N VAL A 183 -17.82 7.64 -15.72
CA VAL A 183 -18.80 6.91 -16.53
C VAL A 183 -19.83 7.91 -17.04
N PHE A 184 -19.60 8.43 -18.25
CA PHE A 184 -20.54 9.30 -18.96
C PHE A 184 -21.74 8.49 -19.47
N ASN A 185 -22.69 8.24 -18.57
CA ASN A 185 -23.98 7.68 -18.95
C ASN A 185 -24.91 8.81 -19.36
N GLU A 186 -25.05 9.05 -20.67
CA GLU A 186 -26.13 9.86 -21.21
C GLU A 186 -27.47 9.22 -20.83
N ARG A 187 -28.09 9.75 -19.77
CA ARG A 187 -29.42 9.33 -19.36
C ARG A 187 -30.43 10.02 -20.26
N PHE A 188 -31.21 9.22 -20.98
CA PHE A 188 -32.40 9.66 -21.69
C PHE A 188 -33.64 9.30 -20.86
N PRO A 189 -33.98 10.07 -19.80
CA PRO A 189 -35.19 9.78 -19.03
C PRO A 189 -36.41 9.94 -19.93
N LYS A 190 -37.34 8.99 -19.85
CA LYS A 190 -38.66 9.16 -20.43
C LYS A 190 -39.36 10.30 -19.69
N LYS A 191 -39.34 11.49 -20.28
CA LYS A 191 -40.07 12.65 -19.76
C LYS A 191 -41.55 12.43 -20.09
N SER A 192 -42.42 12.59 -19.09
CA SER A 192 -43.86 12.62 -19.32
C SER A 192 -44.20 13.79 -20.24
N CYS A 193 -44.79 13.51 -21.40
CA CYS A 193 -45.35 14.53 -22.28
C CYS A 193 -46.68 15.07 -21.71
N GLU A 194 -47.14 16.20 -22.21
CA GLU A 194 -48.34 16.89 -21.70
C GLU A 194 -49.59 16.01 -21.79
N GLU A 195 -49.69 15.18 -22.84
CA GLU A 195 -50.78 14.23 -23.01
C GLU A 195 -50.79 13.16 -21.91
N THR A 196 -49.61 12.62 -21.56
CA THR A 196 -49.50 11.63 -20.48
C THR A 196 -49.70 12.25 -19.10
N ARG A 197 -49.33 13.52 -18.91
CA ARG A 197 -49.61 14.25 -17.66
C ARG A 197 -51.10 14.51 -17.50
N PHE A 198 -51.77 14.94 -18.58
CA PHE A 198 -53.21 15.16 -18.58
C PHE A 198 -53.99 13.86 -18.34
N ALA A 199 -53.60 12.75 -18.99
CA ALA A 199 -54.22 11.45 -18.75
C ALA A 199 -54.05 11.00 -17.29
N ASP A 200 -52.86 11.19 -16.70
CA ASP A 200 -52.61 10.90 -15.28
C ASP A 200 -53.45 11.79 -14.34
N GLU A 201 -53.64 13.07 -14.69
CA GLU A 201 -54.52 14.00 -13.96
C GLU A 201 -56.01 13.61 -14.05
N MET A 202 -56.50 13.17 -15.22
CA MET A 202 -57.89 12.71 -15.35
C MET A 202 -58.15 11.43 -14.55
N VAL A 203 -57.21 10.48 -14.58
CA VAL A 203 -57.30 9.24 -13.79
C VAL A 203 -57.29 9.56 -12.29
N LYS A 204 -56.43 10.50 -11.85
CA LYS A 204 -56.42 10.98 -10.45
C LYS A 204 -57.69 11.72 -10.05
N ALA A 205 -58.35 12.39 -10.99
CA ALA A 205 -59.64 13.05 -10.78
C ALA A 205 -60.83 12.06 -10.75
N GLY A 206 -60.59 10.76 -10.94
CA GLY A 206 -61.64 9.73 -10.90
C GLY A 206 -62.52 9.68 -12.14
N GLN A 207 -62.09 10.31 -13.24
CA GLN A 207 -62.74 10.12 -14.54
C GLN A 207 -62.17 8.84 -15.16
N GLU A 208 -62.94 7.76 -15.14
CA GLU A 208 -62.64 6.56 -15.93
C GLU A 208 -62.69 6.94 -17.42
N MET A 209 -61.63 6.61 -18.17
CA MET A 209 -61.55 6.86 -19.62
C MET A 209 -62.55 6.00 -20.41
#